data_AF-A0A523VPA1-F1
#
_entry.id   AF-A0A523VPA1-F1
#
_cell.length_a   1.000
_cell.length_b   1.000
_cell.length_c   1.000
_cell.angle_alpha   90.00
_cell.angle_beta   90.00
_cell.angle_gamma   90.00
#
_symmetry.space_group_name_H-M   'P 1'
#
loop_
_entity.id
_entity.type
_entity.pdbx_description
1 polymer ?
#
loop_
_entity_poly.entity_id
_entity_poly.type
_entity_poly.pdbx_seq_one_letter_code
_entity_poly.pdbx_strand_id
1 'polypeptide(L)'
;MSLPKAEITIQPDLCKGCDFCIEFCPRKVLEKSDQLNKRGIYPPKVADESKCTICGFCAAICPDFAISVTEKKCKEGCEDEK
;
A
#
# COMPACT_ATOMS: atom_id res chain seq x y z
N MET A 1 -12.65 8.85 -16.66
CA MET A 1 -11.28 8.29 -16.68
C MET A 1 -11.21 7.29 -15.54
N SER A 2 -11.35 6.00 -15.83
CA SER A 2 -11.35 4.95 -14.81
C SER A 2 -9.91 4.70 -14.37
N LEU A 3 -9.64 4.82 -13.07
CA LEU A 3 -8.35 4.47 -12.49
C LEU A 3 -8.22 2.93 -12.48
N PRO A 4 -7.02 2.37 -12.77
CA PRO A 4 -6.79 0.94 -12.65
C PRO A 4 -6.97 0.50 -11.20
N LYS A 5 -7.55 -0.69 -10.97
CA LYS A 5 -7.67 -1.25 -9.61
C LYS A 5 -6.27 -1.64 -9.13
N ALA A 6 -5.74 -0.89 -8.18
CA ALA A 6 -4.45 -1.19 -7.57
C ALA A 6 -4.63 -2.15 -6.40
N GLU A 7 -3.68 -3.06 -6.23
CA GLU A 7 -3.56 -3.93 -5.07
C GLU A 7 -2.22 -3.62 -4.38
N ILE A 8 -2.28 -3.29 -3.09
CA ILE A 8 -1.12 -2.91 -2.31
C ILE A 8 -0.96 -3.94 -1.19
N THR A 9 0.15 -4.67 -1.21
CA THR A 9 0.47 -5.68 -0.20
C THR A 9 1.58 -5.17 0.70
N ILE A 10 1.35 -5.19 2.01
CA ILE A 10 2.30 -4.71 3.02
C ILE A 10 2.68 -5.90 3.90
N GLN A 11 3.97 -6.14 4.06
CA GLN A 11 4.56 -7.18 4.91
C GLN A 11 4.98 -6.54 6.24
N PRO A 12 4.14 -6.60 7.29
CA PRO A 12 4.43 -5.94 8.56
C PRO A 12 5.66 -6.53 9.27
N ASP A 13 5.99 -7.82 9.07
CA ASP A 13 7.18 -8.45 9.67
C ASP A 13 8.50 -7.85 9.12
N LEU A 14 8.52 -7.44 7.85
CA LEU A 14 9.68 -6.80 7.18
C LEU A 14 9.74 -5.30 7.46
N CYS A 15 8.59 -4.67 7.67
CA CYS A 15 8.52 -3.22 7.88
C CYS A 15 9.31 -2.75 9.11
N LYS A 16 10.21 -1.79 8.88
CA LYS A 16 11.03 -1.11 9.90
C LYS A 16 10.47 0.25 10.35
N GLY A 17 9.32 0.69 9.82
CA GLY A 17 8.66 1.95 10.22
C GLY A 17 9.44 3.22 9.84
N CYS A 18 10.09 3.22 8.68
CA CYS A 18 10.80 4.38 8.16
C CYS A 18 9.88 5.47 7.57
N ASP A 19 8.58 5.19 7.42
CA ASP A 19 7.55 6.10 6.89
C ASP A 19 7.82 6.70 5.49
N PHE A 20 8.90 6.31 4.80
CA PHE A 20 9.25 6.81 3.45
C PHE A 20 8.17 6.54 2.41
N CYS A 21 7.54 5.37 2.46
CA CYS A 21 6.47 5.03 1.53
C CYS A 21 5.26 5.98 1.66
N ILE A 22 5.00 6.56 2.84
CA ILE A 22 3.91 7.51 3.08
C ILE A 22 4.31 8.89 2.56
N GLU A 23 5.49 9.38 2.96
CA GLU A 23 5.98 10.71 2.64
C GLU A 23 6.23 10.92 1.14
N PHE A 24 6.80 9.91 0.47
CA PHE A 24 7.13 9.98 -0.94
C PHE A 24 5.96 9.57 -1.85
N CYS A 25 4.82 9.17 -1.31
CA CYS A 25 3.67 8.83 -2.15
C CYS A 25 3.04 10.11 -2.73
N PRO A 26 3.09 10.35 -4.05
CA PRO A 26 2.53 11.56 -4.65
C PRO A 26 1.00 11.64 -4.53
N ARG A 27 0.36 10.48 -4.31
CA ARG A 27 -1.09 10.33 -4.18
C ARG A 27 -1.55 10.15 -2.74
N LYS A 28 -0.62 10.10 -1.78
CA LYS A 28 -0.87 9.88 -0.34
C LYS A 28 -1.86 8.74 -0.09
N VAL A 29 -1.64 7.59 -0.72
CA VAL A 29 -2.51 6.41 -0.62
C VAL A 29 -2.23 5.56 0.62
N LEU A 30 -1.11 5.82 1.27
CA LEU A 30 -0.64 5.13 2.48
C LEU A 30 -0.72 6.09 3.66
N GLU A 31 -1.08 5.56 4.82
CA GLU A 31 -1.12 6.27 6.08
C GLU A 31 -0.45 5.45 7.17
N LYS A 32 -0.11 6.08 8.30
CA LYS A 32 0.44 5.38 9.45
C LYS A 32 -0.64 4.51 10.09
N SER A 33 -0.34 3.24 10.33
CA SER A 33 -1.25 2.37 11.07
C SER A 33 -1.16 2.62 12.57
N ASP A 34 -2.25 2.39 13.28
CA ASP A 34 -2.32 2.39 14.74
C ASP A 34 -1.97 1.01 15.33
N GLN A 35 -1.75 0.01 14.46
CA GLN A 35 -1.37 -1.34 14.88
C GLN A 35 0.15 -1.50 14.94
N LEU A 36 0.63 -2.13 16.01
CA LEU A 36 2.03 -2.51 16.15
C LEU A 36 2.27 -3.89 15.52
N ASN A 37 3.34 -4.01 14.75
CA ASN A 37 3.85 -5.32 14.32
C ASN A 37 4.57 -6.03 15.48
N LYS A 38 5.01 -7.28 15.24
CA LYS A 38 5.77 -8.08 16.23
C LYS A 38 7.07 -7.43 16.71
N ARG A 39 7.57 -6.41 16.00
CA ARG A 39 8.82 -5.69 16.31
C ARG A 39 8.55 -4.41 17.11
N GLY A 40 7.30 -4.10 17.44
CA GLY A 40 6.93 -2.89 18.17
C GLY A 40 6.97 -1.64 17.30
N ILE A 41 6.73 -1.78 15.99
CA ILE A 41 6.76 -0.69 15.01
C ILE A 41 5.38 -0.59 14.36
N TYR A 42 4.95 0.64 14.06
CA TYR A 42 3.73 0.93 13.31
C TYR A 42 4.00 0.81 11.81
N PRO A 43 3.54 -0.27 11.12
CA PRO A 43 3.66 -0.37 9.69
C PRO A 43 2.67 0.60 9.01
N PRO A 44 2.91 0.98 7.74
CA PRO A 44 1.93 1.72 6.96
C PRO A 44 0.67 0.87 6.74
N LYS A 45 -0.48 1.52 6.64
CA LYS A 45 -1.76 0.95 6.19
C LYS A 45 -2.18 1.62 4.87
N VAL A 46 -2.96 0.91 4.08
CA VAL A 46 -3.56 1.44 2.86
C VAL A 46 -4.78 2.26 3.25
N ALA A 47 -4.76 3.55 2.94
CA ALA A 47 -5.87 4.46 3.19
C ALA A 47 -6.89 4.43 2.06
N ASP A 48 -6.39 4.48 0.82
CA ASP A 48 -7.22 4.61 -0.37
C ASP A 48 -6.51 3.99 -1.58
N GLU A 49 -6.79 2.70 -1.84
CA GLU A 49 -6.22 1.99 -2.99
C GLU A 49 -6.72 2.53 -4.34
N SER A 50 -7.89 3.20 -4.35
CA SER A 50 -8.52 3.73 -5.57
C SER A 50 -7.75 4.92 -6.16
N LYS A 51 -7.01 5.67 -5.33
CA LYS A 51 -6.14 6.77 -5.76
C LYS A 51 -4.78 6.32 -6.29
N CYS A 52 -4.42 5.05 -6.09
CA CYS A 52 -3.11 4.52 -6.45
C CYS A 52 -3.00 4.34 -7.97
N THR A 53 -1.94 4.90 -8.54
CA THR A 53 -1.64 4.80 -9.98
C THR A 53 -0.62 3.72 -10.29
N ILE A 54 -0.33 2.83 -9.33
CA ILE A 54 0.56 1.67 -9.51
C ILE A 54 1.95 2.12 -9.98
N CYS A 55 2.41 3.27 -9.47
CA CYS A 55 3.68 3.88 -9.85
C CYS A 55 4.91 3.11 -9.32
N GLY A 56 4.73 2.21 -8.34
CA GLY A 56 5.81 1.41 -7.76
C GLY A 56 6.81 2.17 -6.88
N PHE A 57 6.67 3.49 -6.71
CA PHE A 57 7.62 4.30 -5.92
C PHE A 57 7.78 3.81 -4.48
N CYS A 58 6.68 3.44 -3.83
CA CYS A 58 6.71 2.94 -2.46
C CYS A 58 7.52 1.64 -2.32
N ALA A 59 7.46 0.75 -3.31
CA ALA A 59 8.24 -0.48 -3.35
C ALA A 59 9.72 -0.20 -3.67
N ALA A 60 9.99 0.73 -4.60
CA ALA A 60 11.34 1.09 -5.01
C ALA A 60 12.14 1.82 -3.91
N ILE A 61 11.47 2.67 -3.11
CA ILE A 61 12.13 3.40 -2.02
C ILE A 61 12.29 2.55 -0.75
N CYS A 62 11.57 1.43 -0.64
CA CYS A 62 11.61 0.60 0.55
C CYS A 62 12.91 -0.23 0.57
N PRO A 63 13.84 0.01 1.51
CA PRO A 63 15.10 -0.75 1.57
C PRO A 63 14.92 -2.22 1.97
N ASP A 64 13.77 -2.57 2.54
CA ASP A 64 13.43 -3.92 3.01
C ASP A 64 12.44 -4.63 2.07
N PHE A 65 12.01 -3.97 0.99
CA PHE A 65 10.96 -4.47 0.09
C PHE A 65 9.70 -4.95 0.82
N ALA A 66 9.38 -4.31 1.95
CA ALA A 66 8.24 -4.66 2.80
C ALA A 66 6.87 -4.27 2.19
N ILE A 67 6.86 -3.62 1.03
CA ILE A 67 5.66 -3.19 0.32
C ILE A 67 5.76 -3.55 -1.15
N SER A 68 4.65 -4.04 -1.71
CA SER A 68 4.52 -4.37 -3.13
C SER A 68 3.22 -3.80 -3.68
N VAL A 69 3.24 -3.40 -4.96
CA VAL A 69 2.08 -2.85 -5.65
C VAL A 69 1.86 -3.59 -6.95
N THR A 70 0.63 -4.05 -7.18
CA THR A 70 0.24 -4.85 -8.34
C THR A 70 -1.07 -4.34 -8.93
N GLU A 71 -1.31 -4.66 -10.20
CA GLU A 71 -2.60 -4.46 -10.83
C GLU A 71 -3.53 -5.59 -10.39
N LYS A 72 -4.66 -5.24 -9.77
CA LYS A 72 -5.71 -6.18 -9.40
C LYS A 72 -6.40 -6.62 -10.69
N LYS A 73 -5.92 -7.70 -11.31
CA LYS A 73 -6.63 -8.30 -12.44
C LYS A 73 -7.95 -8.85 -11.93
N CYS A 74 -9.05 -8.35 -12.51
CA CYS A 74 -10.38 -8.89 -12.30
C CYS A 74 -10.39 -10.38 -12.72
N LYS A 75 -10.30 -11.29 -11.75
CA LYS A 75 -10.94 -12.60 -11.84
C LYS A 75 -12.20 -12.50 -10.98
N GLU A 76 -13.33 -12.48 -11.68
CA GLU A 76 -14.73 -12.70 -11.25
C GLU A 76 -15.11 -12.41 -9.78
N GLY A 77 -16.01 -11.43 -9.62
CA GLY A 77 -16.73 -11.15 -8.36
C GLY A 77 -16.60 -9.71 -7.87
N CYS A 78 -17.08 -8.73 -8.65
CA CYS A 78 -17.45 -7.43 -8.09
C CYS A 78 -18.97 -7.47 -7.85
N GLU A 79 -19.38 -7.81 -6.64
CA GLU A 79 -20.66 -7.33 -6.13
C GLU A 79 -20.45 -5.88 -5.71
N ASP A 80 -20.77 -4.98 -6.65
CA ASP A 80 -21.10 -3.60 -6.34
C ASP A 80 -22.48 -3.61 -5.67
N GLU A 81 -22.54 -3.62 -4.34
CA GLU A 81 -23.78 -3.34 -3.61
C GLU A 81 -23.75 -1.91 -3.07
N LYS A 82 -24.29 -0.98 -3.87
CA LYS A 82 -25.46 -0.12 -3.55
C LYS A 82 -25.48 1.19 -4.33
#